data_AF-A0A0F5FP23-F1
#
_entry.id   AF-A0A0F5FP23-F1
#
_cell.length_a   1.000
_cell.length_b   1.000
_cell.length_c   1.000
_cell.angle_alpha   90.00
_cell.angle_beta   90.00
_cell.angle_gamma   90.00
#
_symmetry.space_group_name_H-M   'P 1'
#
loop_
_entity.id
_entity.type
_entity.pdbx_description
1 polymer ?
#
loop_
_entity_poly.entity_id
_entity_poly.type
_entity_poly.pdbx_seq_one_letter_code
_entity_poly.pdbx_strand_id
1 'polypeptide(L)' 'MPPTYVLARDHLQRAATILQGADQRSRQLRHIIERTIGLMDDYRPEPPRANNVLELNDYRHLRT' A
#
# COMPACT_ATOMS: atom_id res chain seq x y z
N MET A 1 0.63 4.79 -13.63
CA MET A 1 0.31 5.23 -12.25
C MET A 1 0.95 4.24 -11.30
N PRO A 2 1.64 4.67 -10.22
CA PRO A 2 2.13 3.74 -9.21
C PRO A 2 0.95 2.93 -8.64
N PRO A 3 1.16 1.66 -8.25
CA PRO A 3 0.11 0.89 -7.60
C PRO A 3 -0.39 1.64 -6.37
N THR A 4 -1.70 1.64 -6.13
CA THR A 4 -2.33 2.25 -4.93
C THR A 4 -1.67 1.79 -3.63
N TYR A 5 -1.17 0.57 -3.61
CA TYR A 5 -0.38 -0.02 -2.54
C TYR A 5 0.94 0.71 -2.25
N VAL A 6 1.67 1.14 -3.29
CA VAL A 6 2.92 1.90 -3.14
C VAL A 6 2.63 3.28 -2.56
N LEU A 7 1.53 3.92 -2.98
CA LEU A 7 1.09 5.20 -2.41
C LEU A 7 0.73 5.07 -0.92
N ALA A 8 0.01 4.00 -0.55
CA ALA A 8 -0.32 3.73 0.85
C ALA A 8 0.93 3.57 1.72
N ARG A 9 1.97 2.89 1.21
CA ARG A 9 3.25 2.71 1.90
C ARG A 9 3.95 4.04 2.16
N ASP A 10 4.02 4.91 1.15
CA ASP A 10 4.60 6.25 1.28
C ASP A 10 3.88 7.10 2.35
N HIS A 11 2.56 7.05 2.39
CA HIS A 11 1.77 7.73 3.41
C HIS A 11 2.09 7.24 4.82
N LEU A 12 2.26 5.93 5.00
CA LEU A 12 2.65 5.34 6.28
C LEU A 12 4.06 5.74 6.69
N GLN A 13 5.03 5.75 5.78
CA GLN A 13 6.40 6.22 6.06
C GLN A 13 6.41 7.68 6.53
N ARG A 14 5.62 8.53 5.88
CA ARG A 14 5.45 9.93 6.28
C ARG A 14 4.81 10.02 7.68
N ALA A 15 3.78 9.24 7.96
CA ALA A 15 3.13 9.22 9.27
C ALA A 15 4.09 8.80 10.39
N ALA A 16 4.93 7.78 10.17
CA ALA A 16 5.95 7.37 11.15
C ALA A 16 6.95 8.49 11.46
N THR A 17 7.31 9.29 10.44
CA THR A 17 8.21 10.44 10.58
C THR A 17 7.55 11.58 11.38
N ILE A 18 6.26 11.82 11.19
CA ILE A 18 5.51 12.84 11.94
C ILE A 18 5.35 12.45 13.41
N LEU A 19 5.20 11.16 13.71
CA LEU A 19 4.94 10.64 15.06
C LEU A 19 6.20 10.51 15.94
N GLN A 20 7.20 11.37 15.72
CA GLN A 20 8.42 11.46 16.54
C GLN A 20 8.20 12.05 17.95
N GLY A 21 6.97 12.42 18.31
CA GLY A 21 6.62 12.95 19.63
C GLY A 21 6.95 11.99 20.79
N ALA A 22 7.28 12.56 21.96
CA ALA A 22 7.70 11.80 23.14
C ALA A 22 6.54 11.15 23.93
N ASP A 23 5.29 11.52 23.63
CA ASP A 23 4.13 10.99 24.32
C ASP A 23 3.88 9.51 23.99
N GLN A 24 3.26 8.80 24.93
CA GLN A 24 3.00 7.36 24.79
C GLN A 24 2.12 7.04 23.58
N ARG A 25 1.16 7.92 23.24
CA ARG A 25 0.23 7.70 22.14
C ARG A 25 0.95 7.82 20.79
N SER A 26 1.80 8.83 20.61
CA SER A 26 2.64 8.97 19.41
C SER A 26 3.56 7.77 19.22
N ARG A 27 4.22 7.29 20.29
CA ARG A 27 5.05 6.08 20.23
C ARG A 27 4.25 4.83 19.86
N GLN A 28 3.07 4.66 20.43
CA GLN A 28 2.18 3.53 20.12
C GLN A 28 1.71 3.57 18.66
N LEU A 29 1.30 4.74 18.18
CA LEU A 29 0.87 4.92 16.78
C LEU A 29 2.03 4.66 15.81
N ARG A 30 3.22 5.18 16.10
CA ARG A 30 4.41 4.91 15.31
C ARG A 30 4.71 3.41 15.23
N HIS A 31 4.64 2.69 16.35
CA HIS A 31 4.84 1.24 16.38
C HIS A 31 3.83 0.48 15.49
N ILE A 32 2.56 0.87 15.52
CA ILE A 32 1.51 0.29 14.66
C ILE A 32 1.82 0.51 13.18
N ILE A 33 2.26 1.73 12.83
CA ILE A 33 2.60 2.10 11.45
C ILE A 33 3.83 1.33 10.96
N GLU A 34 4.90 1.28 11.76
CA GLU A 34 6.11 0.52 11.43
C GLU A 34 5.81 -0.95 11.20
N ARG A 35 4.97 -1.56 12.07
CA ARG A 35 4.51 -2.94 11.88
C ARG A 35 3.72 -3.12 10.60
N THR A 36 2.84 -2.18 10.27
CA THR A 36 2.05 -2.22 9.03
C THR A 36 2.96 -2.13 7.80
N ILE A 37 3.98 -1.28 7.82
CA ILE A 37 4.97 -1.19 6.73
C ILE A 37 5.70 -2.53 6.58
N GLY A 38 6.11 -3.18 7.66
CA GLY A 38 6.74 -4.50 7.61
C GLY A 38 5.83 -5.56 6.98
N LEU A 39 4.57 -5.64 7.40
CA LEU A 39 3.57 -6.53 6.79
C LEU A 39 3.38 -6.22 5.30
N MET A 40 3.51 -4.96 4.92
CA MET A 40 3.41 -4.55 3.53
C MET A 40 4.64 -4.95 2.71
N ASP A 41 5.83 -4.91 3.29
CA ASP A 41 7.05 -5.34 2.62
C ASP A 41 7.05 -6.88 2.42
N ASP A 42 6.45 -7.61 3.35
CA ASP A 42 6.28 -9.07 3.27
C ASP A 42 5.16 -9.49 2.29
N TYR A 43 4.17 -8.62 2.05
CA TYR A 43 3.07 -8.90 1.15
C TYR A 43 3.52 -8.80 -0.31
N ARG A 44 3.71 -9.95 -0.95
CA ARG A 44 3.80 -10.06 -2.41
C ARG A 44 2.40 -10.09 -3.00
N PRO A 45 1.97 -9.08 -3.77
CA PRO A 45 0.75 -9.20 -4.54
C PRO A 45 0.90 -10.38 -5.51
N GLU A 46 -0.02 -11.34 -5.43
CA GLU A 46 -0.09 -12.44 -6.39
C GLU A 46 -0.25 -11.82 -7.79
N PRO A 47 0.54 -12.24 -8.80
CA PRO A 47 0.39 -11.70 -10.15
C PRO A 47 -1.07 -11.89 -10.59
N PRO A 48 -1.67 -10.92 -11.28
CA PRO A 48 -3.05 -11.04 -11.75
C PRO A 48 -3.14 -12.33 -12.56
N ARG A 49 -3.91 -13.29 -12.06
CA ARG A 49 -4.14 -14.57 -12.75
C ARG A 49 -4.71 -14.23 -14.12
N ALA A 50 -4.19 -14.86 -15.17
CA ALA A 50 -4.80 -14.82 -16.49
C ALA A 50 -6.15 -15.55 -16.42
N ASN A 51 -7.15 -14.89 -15.85
CA ASN A 51 -8.52 -15.33 -15.87
C ASN A 51 -9.11 -14.95 -17.22
N ASN A 52 -9.99 -15.79 -17.77
CA ASN A 52 -10.79 -15.49 -18.97
C ASN A 52 -11.78 -14.33 -18.77
N VAL A 53 -11.65 -13.58 -17.68
CA VAL A 53 -12.47 -12.43 -17.32
C VAL A 53 -11.64 -11.21 -17.66
N LEU A 54 -11.98 -10.53 -18.76
CA LEU A 54 -11.41 -9.22 -19.05
C LEU A 54 -12.00 -8.19 -18.08
N GLU A 55 -11.13 -7.46 -17.40
CA GLU A 55 -11.52 -6.23 -16.72
C GLU A 55 -12.06 -5.23 -17.74
N LEU A 56 -13.12 -4.51 -17.39
CA LEU A 56 -13.85 -3.64 -18.33
C LEU A 56 -12.95 -2.56 -18.94
N ASN A 57 -11.93 -2.11 -18.21
CA ASN A 57 -10.95 -1.14 -18.71
C ASN A 57 -10.07 -1.73 -19.83
N ASP A 58 -9.65 -2.98 -19.71
CA ASP A 58 -8.81 -3.65 -20.72
C ASP A 58 -9.60 -3.93 -22.00
N TYR A 59 -10.90 -4.23 -21.88
CA TYR A 59 -11.78 -4.44 -23.05
C TYR A 59 -11.93 -3.17 -23.90
N ARG A 60 -11.94 -1.98 -23.28
CA ARG A 60 -12.09 -0.71 -24.01
C ARG A 60 -10.87 -0.39 -24.87
N HIS A 61 -9.69 -0.84 -24.47
CA HIS A 61 -8.44 -0.62 -25.21
C HIS A 61 -8.24 -1.59 -26.39
N LEU A 62 -8.98 -2.70 -26.45
CA LEU A 62 -8.91 -3.67 -27.53
C LEU A 62 -9.73 -3.28 -28.79
N ARG A 63 -10.51 -2.19 -28.72
CA ARG A 63 -11.48 -1.79 -29.76
C ARG A 63 -11.07 -0.57 -30.58
N THR A 64 -9.86 -0.07 -30.39
CA THR A 64 -9.24 0.99 -31.21
C THR A 64 -8.10 0.40 -32.03
#